data_AF-A0A9E1PHN7-F1
#
_entry.id   AF-A0A9E1PHN7-F1
#
_cell.length_a   1.000
_cell.length_b   1.000
_cell.length_c   1.000
_cell.angle_alpha   90.00
_cell.angle_beta   90.00
_cell.angle_gamma   90.00
#
_symmetry.space_group_name_H-M   'P 1'
#
loop_
_entity.id
_entity.type
_entity.pdbx_description
1 polymer ?
#
loop_
_entity_poly.entity_id
_entity_poly.type
_entity_poly.pdbx_seq_one_letter_code
_entity_poly.pdbx_strand_id
1 'polypeptide(L)'
;MEIFTNIQFVLVFIAFFAGLISSIAGSGGILTLPALLWAGLPPLNALATNKVQSSIGTLSSAWNFFRKGHLDIKPLRLSIAL
;
A
#
# COMPACT_ATOMS: atom_id res chain seq x y z
N MET A 1 -16.23 -13.00 -26.75
CA MET A 1 -16.46 -12.34 -25.45
C MET A 1 -15.75 -13.06 -24.31
N GLU A 2 -15.78 -14.39 -24.24
CA GLU A 2 -15.15 -15.16 -23.14
C GLU A 2 -13.62 -14.95 -22.97
N ILE A 3 -12.89 -14.78 -24.08
CA ILE A 3 -11.43 -14.56 -24.05
C ILE A 3 -11.06 -13.23 -23.37
N PHE A 4 -11.85 -12.17 -23.59
CA PHE A 4 -11.62 -10.86 -22.97
C PHE A 4 -11.82 -10.92 -21.46
N THR A 5 -12.86 -11.63 -20.99
CA THR A 5 -13.13 -11.83 -19.57
C THR A 5 -11.99 -12.59 -18.88
N ASN A 6 -11.48 -13.66 -19.50
CA ASN A 6 -10.36 -14.44 -18.95
C ASN A 6 -9.10 -13.60 -18.79
N ILE A 7 -8.78 -12.75 -19.77
CA ILE A 7 -7.61 -11.86 -19.73
C ILE A 7 -7.74 -10.82 -18.62
N GLN A 8 -8.93 -10.24 -18.44
CA GLN A 8 -9.18 -9.26 -17.36
C GLN A 8 -8.96 -9.88 -15.97
N PHE A 9 -9.44 -11.11 -15.74
CA PHE A 9 -9.21 -11.82 -14.48
C PHE A 9 -7.72 -12.05 -14.19
N VAL A 10 -6.96 -12.47 -15.21
CA VAL A 10 -5.52 -12.68 -15.08
C VAL A 10 -4.80 -11.36 -14.79
N LEU A 11 -5.17 -10.28 -15.47
CA LEU A 11 -4.57 -8.95 -15.23
C LEU A 11 -4.86 -8.42 -13.83
N VAL A 12 -6.08 -8.60 -13.31
CA VAL A 12 -6.42 -8.23 -11.93
C VAL A 12 -5.58 -9.03 -10.92
N PHE A 13 -5.39 -10.33 -11.17
CA PHE A 13 -4.58 -11.18 -10.31
C PHE A 13 -3.12 -10.73 -10.31
N ILE A 14 -2.53 -10.49 -11.48
CA ILE A 14 -1.15 -9.99 -11.59
C ILE A 14 -0.99 -8.62 -10.91
N ALA A 15 -1.94 -7.69 -11.12
CA ALA A 15 -1.92 -6.37 -10.49
C ALA A 15 -2.00 -6.45 -8.97
N PHE A 16 -2.78 -7.39 -8.43
CA PHE A 16 -2.88 -7.64 -6.99
C PHE A 16 -1.54 -8.10 -6.40
N PHE A 17 -0.88 -9.10 -7.01
CA PHE A 17 0.43 -9.58 -6.55
C PHE A 17 1.55 -8.54 -6.72
N ALA A 18 1.53 -7.78 -7.82
CA ALA A 18 2.46 -6.67 -8.01
C ALA A 18 2.30 -5.59 -6.93
N GLY A 19 1.06 -5.27 -6.55
CA GLY A 19 0.74 -4.37 -5.44
C GLY A 19 1.20 -4.91 -4.09
N LEU A 20 1.04 -6.21 -3.82
CA LEU A 20 1.54 -6.86 -2.62
C LEU A 20 3.07 -6.77 -2.52
N ILE A 21 3.79 -7.05 -3.60
CA ILE A 21 5.26 -6.97 -3.63
C ILE A 21 5.72 -5.52 -3.41
N SER A 22 5.06 -4.55 -4.04
CA SER A 22 5.35 -3.12 -3.85
C SER A 22 5.14 -2.67 -2.39
N SER A 23 4.17 -3.27 -1.69
CA SER A 23 3.89 -3.02 -0.27
C SER A 23 4.91 -3.69 0.66
N ILE A 24 5.32 -4.93 0.36
CA ILE A 24 6.30 -5.69 1.16
C ILE A 24 7.69 -5.04 1.14
N ALA A 25 8.10 -4.47 0.01
CA ALA A 25 9.40 -3.81 -0.12
C ALA A 25 9.53 -2.51 0.72
N GLY A 26 8.48 -2.08 1.43
CA GLY A 26 8.51 -0.86 2.26
C GLY A 26 8.66 0.43 1.45
N SER A 27 8.46 0.36 0.12
CA SER A 27 8.86 1.41 -0.82
C SER A 27 7.88 2.59 -0.92
N GLY A 28 6.76 2.57 -0.19
CA GLY A 28 5.75 3.63 -0.04
C GLY A 28 5.12 4.16 -1.33
N GLY A 29 5.93 4.71 -2.23
CA GLY A 29 5.54 5.21 -3.54
C GLY A 29 6.61 5.20 -4.63
N ILE A 30 7.77 4.58 -4.44
CA ILE A 30 8.83 4.59 -5.47
C ILE A 30 8.37 3.90 -6.77
N LEU A 31 7.58 2.82 -6.68
CA LEU A 31 6.98 2.18 -7.86
C LEU A 31 5.61 2.78 -8.22
N THR A 32 4.79 3.05 -7.21
CA THR A 32 3.39 3.48 -7.42
C THR A 32 3.29 4.90 -7.98
N LEU A 33 4.11 5.84 -7.53
CA LEU A 33 4.07 7.23 -8.05
C LEU A 33 4.44 7.31 -9.53
N PRO A 34 5.58 6.77 -10.01
CA PRO A 34 5.88 6.82 -11.44
C PRO A 34 4.87 6.03 -12.27
N ALA A 35 4.31 4.92 -11.75
CA ALA A 35 3.26 4.19 -12.46
C ALA A 35 1.95 5.01 -12.59
N LEU A 36 1.53 5.70 -11.52
CA LEU A 36 0.34 6.56 -11.55
C LEU A 36 0.53 7.80 -12.43
N LEU A 37 1.72 8.41 -12.38
CA LEU A 37 2.09 9.53 -13.24
C LEU A 37 2.15 9.09 -14.71
N TRP A 38 2.70 7.90 -14.99
CA TRP A 38 2.76 7.35 -16.33
C TRP A 38 1.39 6.95 -16.87
N ALA A 39 0.47 6.53 -16.00
CA ALA A 39 -0.95 6.34 -16.31
C ALA A 39 -1.72 7.65 -16.55
N GLY A 40 -1.05 8.81 -16.43
CA GLY A 40 -1.61 10.13 -16.73
C GLY A 40 -2.39 10.77 -15.58
N LEU A 41 -2.28 10.27 -14.35
CA LEU A 41 -2.94 10.92 -13.21
C LEU A 41 -2.28 12.28 -12.91
N PRO A 42 -3.07 13.30 -12.55
CA PRO A 42 -2.54 14.55 -12.01
C PRO A 42 -1.60 14.29 -10.82
N PRO A 43 -0.47 15.02 -10.69
CA PRO A 43 0.50 14.77 -9.63
C PRO A 43 -0.09 14.82 -8.21
N LEU A 44 -1.05 15.73 -7.98
CA LEU A 44 -1.74 15.84 -6.70
C LEU A 44 -2.53 14.58 -6.37
N ASN A 45 -3.24 14.01 -7.35
CA ASN A 45 -4.02 12.79 -7.18
C ASN A 45 -3.09 11.59 -7.00
N ALA A 46 -2.01 11.50 -7.78
CA ALA A 46 -1.02 10.43 -7.64
C ALA A 46 -0.38 10.42 -6.23
N LEU A 47 -0.01 11.60 -5.72
CA LEU A 47 0.52 11.76 -4.36
C LEU A 47 -0.52 11.44 -3.28
N ALA A 48 -1.77 11.87 -3.46
CA ALA A 48 -2.85 11.58 -2.52
C ALA A 48 -3.12 10.07 -2.43
N THR A 49 -3.26 9.40 -3.59
CA THR A 49 -3.44 7.95 -3.66
C THR A 49 -2.27 7.21 -3.01
N ASN A 50 -1.05 7.67 -3.25
CA ASN A 50 0.13 7.06 -2.67
C ASN A 50 0.22 7.20 -1.14
N LYS A 51 -0.13 8.38 -0.60
CA LYS A 51 -0.18 8.61 0.85
C LYS A 51 -1.23 7.73 1.53
N VAL A 52 -2.44 7.64 0.98
CA VAL A 52 -3.51 6.80 1.54
C VAL A 52 -3.09 5.34 1.57
N GLN A 53 -2.50 4.83 0.48
CA GLN A 53 -1.99 3.46 0.41
C GLN A 53 -0.92 3.21 1.49
N SER A 54 0.01 4.14 1.67
CA SER A 54 1.08 4.02 2.66
C SER A 54 0.55 4.05 4.09
N SER A 55 -0.38 4.95 4.40
CA SER A 55 -1.00 5.05 5.73
C SER A 55 -1.75 3.78 6.12
N ILE A 56 -2.50 3.17 5.19
CA ILE A 56 -3.21 1.91 5.44
C ILE A 56 -2.22 0.76 5.64
N GLY A 57 -1.16 0.69 4.83
CA GLY A 57 -0.12 -0.33 4.97
C GLY A 57 0.59 -0.27 6.32
N THR A 58 1.00 0.94 6.73
CA THR A 58 1.61 1.16 8.05
C THR A 58 0.63 0.85 9.18
N LEU A 59 -0.64 1.25 9.06
CA LEU A 59 -1.67 0.95 10.06
C LEU A 59 -1.91 -0.56 10.20
N SER A 60 -1.99 -1.29 9.09
CA SER A 60 -2.16 -2.74 9.08
C SER A 60 -0.97 -3.45 9.73
N SER A 61 0.25 -3.01 9.42
CA SER A 61 1.46 -3.50 10.07
C SER A 61 1.45 -3.21 11.58
N ALA A 62 1.18 -1.96 11.98
CA ALA A 62 1.08 -1.58 13.38
C ALA A 62 0.03 -2.41 14.14
N TRP A 63 -1.14 -2.62 13.53
CA TRP A 63 -2.21 -3.46 14.09
C TRP A 63 -1.79 -4.92 14.24
N ASN A 64 -1.10 -5.48 13.25
CA ASN A 64 -0.60 -6.85 13.30
C ASN A 64 0.48 -7.02 14.38
N PHE A 65 1.40 -6.07 14.53
CA PHE A 65 2.38 -6.05 15.61
C PHE A 65 1.72 -5.91 16.98
N PHE A 66 0.66 -5.10 17.09
CA PHE A 66 -0.14 -4.94 18.31
C PHE A 66 -0.80 -6.25 18.71
N ARG A 67 -1.48 -6.90 17.77
CA ARG A 67 -2.17 -8.18 18.00
C ARG A 67 -1.22 -9.30 18.41
N LYS A 68 0.02 -9.30 17.89
CA LYS A 68 1.04 -10.30 18.23
C LYS A 68 1.74 -10.03 19.57
N GLY A 69 1.48 -8.91 20.23
CA GLY A 69 2.13 -8.56 21.49
C GLY A 69 3.60 -8.14 21.34
N HIS A 70 4.04 -7.84 20.12
CA HIS A 70 5.42 -7.44 19.81
C HIS A 70 5.61 -5.91 19.91
N LEU A 71 4.59 -5.17 20.36
CA LEU A 71 4.66 -3.72 20.57
C LEU A 71 4.89 -3.41 22.04
N ASP A 72 6.07 -2.85 22.35
CA ASP A 72 6.33 -2.24 23.64
C ASP A 72 5.53 -0.95 23.79
N ILE A 73 4.39 -1.05 24.47
CA ILE A 73 3.46 0.06 24.71
C ILE A 73 4.02 1.16 25.63
N LYS A 74 5.06 0.87 26.42
CA LYS A 74 5.65 1.84 27.37
C LYS A 74 6.29 3.04 26.63
N PRO A 75 7.23 2.85 25.69
CA PRO A 75 7.77 3.95 24.89
C PRO A 75 6.72 4.54 23.93
N LEU A 76 5.78 3.72 23.42
CA LEU A 76 4.75 4.18 22.49
C LEU A 76 3.80 5.22 23.12
N ARG A 77 3.44 5.07 24.40
CA ARG A 77 2.58 6.04 25.11
C ARG A 77 3.22 7.42 25.22
N LEU A 78 4.55 7.49 25.32
CA LEU A 78 5.27 8.77 25.37
C LEU A 78 5.19 9.47 24.00
N SER A 79 5.43 8.75 22.91
CA SER A 79 5.39 9.30 21.55
C SER A 79 3.99 9.66 21.04
N ILE A 80 2.92 9.09 21.61
CA ILE A 80 1.53 9.43 21.28
C ILE A 80 1.02 10.61 22.13
N ALA A 81 1.55 10.77 23.35
CA ALA A 81 1.12 11.83 24.27
C ALA A 81 1.84 13.17 24.04
N LEU A 82 2.97 13.16 23.32
CA LEU A 82 3.76 14.32 22.90
C LEU A 82 3.32 14.80 21.51
#